data_AF-A0A970HKJ4-F1
#
_entry.id   AF-A0A970HKJ4-F1
#
_cell.length_a   1.000
_cell.length_b   1.000
_cell.length_c   1.000
_cell.angle_alpha   90.00
_cell.angle_beta   90.00
_cell.angle_gamma   90.00
#
_symmetry.space_group_name_H-M   'P 1'
#
loop_
_entity.id
_entity.type
_entity.pdbx_description
1 polymer ?
#
loop_
_entity_poly.entity_id
_entity_poly.type
_entity_poly.pdbx_seq_one_letter_code
_entity_poly.pdbx_strand_id
1 'polypeptide(L)' 'MERKCEFCGEQIPQERLEALPNTRRCVKCAQKNGSDIRVKQVGTGMDIDTYKDLLGAIRS' A
#
# COMPACT_ATOMS: atom_id res chain seq x y z
N MET A 1 2.94 -17.99 14.70
CA MET A 1 1.50 -18.10 14.35
C MET A 1 1.38 -18.18 12.85
N GLU A 2 0.99 -19.33 12.31
CA GLU A 2 0.81 -19.51 10.87
C GLU A 2 -0.57 -18.97 10.47
N ARG A 3 -0.60 -17.94 9.62
CA ARG A 3 -1.86 -17.43 9.06
C ARG A 3 -2.12 -18.09 7.71
N LYS A 4 -3.35 -18.55 7.50
CA LYS A 4 -3.80 -19.12 6.22
C LYS A 4 -4.55 -18.07 5.41
N CYS A 5 -4.48 -18.20 4.09
CA CYS A 5 -5.19 -17.34 3.18
C CYS A 5 -6.70 -17.64 3.20
N GLU A 6 -7.53 -16.59 3.29
CA GLU A 6 -9.00 -16.72 3.25
C GLU A 6 -9.54 -17.22 1.89
N PHE A 7 -8.77 -17.11 0.81
CA PHE A 7 -9.22 -17.49 -0.55
C PHE A 7 -8.82 -18.91 -0.95
N CYS A 8 -7.56 -19.29 -0.74
CA CYS A 8 -7.05 -20.59 -1.17
C CYS A 8 -6.74 -21.56 -0.02
N GLY A 9 -6.74 -21.09 1.23
CA GLY A 9 -6.36 -21.90 2.39
C GLY A 9 -4.86 -22.20 2.51
N GLU A 10 -4.02 -21.78 1.55
CA GLU A 10 -2.56 -21.91 1.64
C GLU A 10 -2.01 -21.05 2.80
N GLN A 11 -0.86 -21.47 3.36
CA GLN A 11 -0.14 -20.66 4.34
C GLN A 11 0.34 -19.34 3.71
N ILE A 12 0.17 -18.24 4.42
CA ILE A 12 0.70 -16.94 4.02
C ILE A 12 2.20 -16.94 4.35
N PRO A 13 3.08 -16.67 3.38
CA PRO A 13 4.52 -16.65 3.61
C PRO A 13 4.89 -15.61 4.68
N GLN A 14 5.88 -15.94 5.52
CA GLN A 14 6.30 -15.07 6.63
C GLN A 14 6.76 -13.69 6.14
N GLU A 15 7.55 -13.62 5.08
CA GLU A 15 8.01 -12.37 4.45
C GLU A 15 6.83 -11.41 4.15
N ARG A 16 5.68 -11.97 3.77
CA ARG A 16 4.48 -11.18 3.50
C ARG A 16 3.79 -10.72 4.77
N LEU A 17 3.80 -11.52 5.83
CA LEU A 17 3.29 -11.12 7.13
C LEU A 17 4.20 -10.08 7.81
N GLU A 18 5.49 -10.11 7.53
CA GLU A 18 6.45 -9.09 8.00
C GLU A 18 6.21 -7.74 7.32
N ALA A 19 6.06 -7.74 5.99
CA ALA A 19 5.75 -6.52 5.24
C ALA A 19 4.32 -6.00 5.47
N LEU A 20 3.35 -6.91 5.59
CA LEU A 20 1.92 -6.61 5.68
C LEU A 20 1.27 -7.44 6.81
N PRO A 21 1.47 -7.07 8.08
CA PRO A 21 1.04 -7.88 9.22
C PRO A 21 -0.48 -8.01 9.36
N ASN A 22 -1.25 -7.16 8.67
CA ASN A 22 -2.71 -7.20 8.69
C ASN A 22 -3.33 -7.92 7.48
N THR A 23 -2.53 -8.45 6.56
CA THR A 23 -3.06 -9.16 5.40
C THR A 23 -3.65 -10.53 5.78
N ARG A 24 -4.75 -10.86 5.13
CA ARG A 24 -5.44 -12.15 5.23
C ARG A 24 -5.34 -12.98 3.96
N ARG A 25 -4.56 -12.50 2.98
CA ARG A 25 -4.43 -13.11 1.64
C ARG A 25 -2.98 -13.44 1.30
N CYS A 26 -2.76 -14.60 0.68
CA CYS A 26 -1.45 -14.97 0.14
C CYS A 26 -1.07 -14.07 -1.06
N VAL A 27 0.21 -14.10 -1.44
CA VAL A 27 0.74 -13.31 -2.59
C VAL A 27 -0.05 -13.60 -3.86
N LYS A 28 -0.27 -14.88 -4.18
CA LYS A 28 -0.95 -15.31 -5.41
C LYS A 28 -2.38 -14.77 -5.49
N CYS A 29 -3.17 -14.94 -4.42
CA CYS A 29 -4.56 -14.46 -4.38
C CYS A 29 -4.64 -12.93 -4.38
N ALA A 30 -3.73 -12.25 -3.68
CA ALA A 30 -3.69 -10.79 -3.70
C ALA A 30 -3.32 -10.23 -5.08
N GLN A 31 -2.46 -10.91 -5.83
CA GLN A 31 -2.07 -10.50 -7.19
C GLN A 31 -3.21 -10.68 -8.20
N LYS A 32 -4.05 -11.71 -8.03
CA LYS A 32 -5.19 -11.98 -8.92
C LYS A 32 -6.45 -11.17 -8.57
N ASN A 33 -6.76 -11.02 -7.29
CA ASN A 33 -8.04 -10.46 -6.81
C ASN A 33 -7.90 -9.08 -6.13
N GLY A 34 -6.67 -8.55 -6.05
CA GLY A 34 -6.35 -7.38 -5.24
C GLY A 34 -6.12 -7.71 -3.76
N SER A 35 -5.40 -6.82 -3.07
CA SER A 35 -5.17 -6.95 -1.62
C SER A 35 -6.43 -6.62 -0.82
N ASP A 36 -6.60 -7.31 0.31
CA ASP A 36 -7.63 -7.02 1.32
C ASP A 36 -7.40 -5.70 2.08
N ILE A 37 -6.21 -5.12 1.92
CA ILE A 37 -5.79 -3.93 2.65
C ILE A 37 -6.42 -2.68 2.01
N ARG A 38 -7.18 -1.93 2.79
CA ARG A 38 -7.70 -0.62 2.42
C ARG A 38 -6.82 0.46 3.04
N VAL A 39 -5.91 1.02 2.26
CA VAL A 39 -5.12 2.19 2.69
C VAL A 39 -5.86 3.45 2.22
N LYS A 40 -6.00 4.45 3.09
CA LYS A 40 -6.47 5.77 2.67
C LYS A 40 -5.41 6.34 1.73
N GLN A 41 -5.80 6.69 0.50
CA GLN A 41 -4.92 7.40 -0.40
C GLN A 41 -4.67 8.79 0.19
N VAL A 42 -3.50 8.98 0.80
CA VAL A 42 -3.06 10.29 1.26
C VAL A 42 -2.40 10.95 0.07
N GLY A 43 -3.01 12.03 -0.43
CA GLY A 43 -2.48 12.76 -1.57
C GLY A 43 -1.06 13.22 -1.27
N THR A 44 -0.09 12.80 -2.08
CA THR A 44 1.27 13.33 -2.04
C THR A 44 1.27 14.59 -2.91
N GLY A 45 0.98 15.73 -2.30
CA GLY A 45 0.98 17.03 -2.96
C GLY A 45 1.44 18.11 -1.98
N MET A 46 2.17 19.10 -2.48
CA MET A 46 2.39 20.33 -1.73
C MET A 46 1.08 21.12 -1.69
N ASP A 47 0.89 21.92 -0.65
CA ASP A 47 -0.17 22.91 -0.70
C ASP A 47 0.04 23.85 -1.89
N ILE A 48 -1.06 24.42 -2.36
CA ILE A 48 -1.09 25.18 -3.60
C ILE A 48 -0.22 26.44 -3.53
N ASP A 49 -0.01 26.98 -2.32
CA ASP A 49 0.74 28.21 -2.11
C ASP A 49 2.24 27.92 -2.18
N THR A 50 2.71 26.86 -1.52
CA THR A 50 4.08 26.35 -1.65
C THR A 50 4.45 26.04 -3.10
N TYR A 51 3.54 25.45 -3.88
CA TYR A 51 3.79 25.18 -5.30
C TYR A 51 4.01 26.47 -6.11
N LYS A 52 3.23 27.53 -5.83
CA LYS A 52 3.38 28.83 -6.51
C LYS A 52 4.68 29.54 -6.14
N ASP A 53 5.07 29.49 -4.87
CA ASP A 53 6.31 30.12 -4.40
C ASP A 53 7.53 29.53 -5.11
N LEU A 54 7.60 28.20 -5.22
CA LEU A 54 8.69 27.52 -5.94
C LEU A 54 8.73 27.89 -7.42
N LEU A 55 7.57 28.00 -8.08
CA LEU A 55 7.50 28.45 -9.47
C LEU A 55 7.93 29.91 -9.63
N GLY A 56 7.66 30.76 -8.64
CA GLY A 56 8.11 32.15 -8.61
C GLY A 56 9.64 32.24 -8.50
N ALA A 57 10.25 31.45 -7.62
CA ALA A 57 11.69 31.47 -7.35
C ALA A 57 12.57 31.04 -8.55
N ILE A 58 12.02 30.29 -9.51
CA ILE A 58 12.77 29.81 -10.69
C ILE A 58 12.74 30.82 -11.85
N ARG A 59 11.83 31.79 -11.82
CA ARG A 59 11.60 32.76 -12.92
C ARG A 59 12.30 34.12 -12.72
N SER A 60 13.12 34.26 -11.67
CA SER A 60 13.92 35.46 -11.38
C SER A 60 15.34 35.38 -11.91
#